data_AF-A0A7L0VM13-F1
#
_entry.id   AF-A0A7L0VM13-F1
#
_cell.length_a   1.000
_cell.length_b   1.000
_cell.length_c   1.000
_cell.angle_alpha   90.00
_cell.angle_beta   90.00
_cell.angle_gamma   90.00
#
_symmetry.space_group_name_H-M   'P 1'
#
loop_
_entity.id
_entity.type
_entity.pdbx_description
1 polymer ?
#
loop_
_entity_poly.entity_id
_entity_poly.type
_entity_poly.pdbx_seq_one_letter_code
_entity_poly.pdbx_strand_id
1 'polypeptide(L)'
;TNPAFKEVLARIESHEDCRNLPMISFLILPMQRVTRLPLLMDTICQKTPKDSAKYENCKQALKEVSKHFSQMDRTLLSIFKKFSNLEGLQCGFLALQPFPLVSSSRWLVKRGELTAYVEDTGLFSKRTSKQQVYFFLFNDVLIITKKK
;
A
#
# COMPACT_ATOMS: atom_id res chain seq x y z
N THR A 1 6.60 -20.39 -8.17
CA THR A 1 7.62 -19.72 -9.00
C THR A 1 7.35 -20.07 -10.45
N ASN A 2 7.12 -19.10 -11.34
CA ASN A 2 6.79 -19.34 -12.75
C ASN A 2 8.07 -19.29 -13.62
N PRO A 3 8.60 -20.42 -14.11
CA PRO A 3 9.85 -20.46 -14.86
C PRO A 3 9.74 -19.78 -16.24
N ALA A 4 8.61 -19.92 -16.93
CA ALA A 4 8.37 -19.27 -18.22
C ALA A 4 8.40 -17.73 -18.10
N PHE A 5 7.86 -17.19 -17.00
CA PHE A 5 7.93 -15.76 -16.72
C PHE A 5 9.37 -15.27 -16.51
N LYS A 6 10.20 -16.05 -15.79
CA LYS A 6 11.61 -15.68 -15.55
C LYS A 6 12.41 -15.64 -16.85
N GLU A 7 12.18 -16.58 -17.75
CA GLU A 7 12.87 -16.63 -19.04
C GLU A 7 12.51 -15.44 -19.93
N VAL A 8 11.21 -15.12 -20.01
CA VAL A 8 10.73 -13.93 -20.74
C VAL A 8 11.31 -12.65 -20.13
N LEU A 9 11.37 -12.56 -18.80
CA LEU A 9 11.93 -11.41 -18.10
C LEU A 9 13.42 -11.23 -18.40
N ALA A 10 14.22 -12.30 -18.31
CA ALA A 10 15.64 -12.26 -18.62
C ALA A 10 15.91 -11.82 -20.07
N ARG A 11 15.09 -12.30 -21.02
CA ARG A 11 15.17 -11.85 -22.41
C ARG A 11 14.90 -10.35 -22.56
N ILE A 12 13.90 -9.82 -21.88
CA ILE A 12 13.57 -8.38 -21.92
C ILE A 12 14.67 -7.55 -21.26
N GLU A 13 15.19 -7.97 -20.10
CA GLU A 13 16.25 -7.26 -19.36
C GLU A 13 17.57 -7.21 -20.15
N SER A 14 17.81 -8.18 -21.04
CA SER A 14 18.98 -8.22 -21.94
C SER A 14 18.91 -7.24 -23.12
N HIS A 15 17.78 -6.56 -23.32
CA HIS A 15 17.63 -5.56 -24.39
C HIS A 15 18.54 -4.35 -24.12
N GLU A 16 19.12 -3.78 -25.18
CA GLU A 16 20.09 -2.68 -25.07
C GLU A 16 19.50 -1.44 -24.39
N ASP A 17 18.22 -1.14 -24.65
CA ASP A 17 17.46 -0.08 -23.99
C ASP A 17 17.32 -0.27 -22.48
N CYS A 18 17.29 -1.52 -22.01
CA CYS A 18 17.20 -1.85 -20.59
C CYS A 18 18.55 -1.72 -19.87
N ARG A 19 19.66 -1.57 -20.61
CA ARG A 19 21.02 -1.43 -20.05
C ARG A 19 21.36 -2.49 -19.00
N ASN A 20 20.84 -3.71 -19.15
CA ASN A 20 20.96 -4.81 -18.19
C ASN A 20 20.47 -4.48 -16.77
N LEU A 21 19.54 -3.52 -16.62
CA LEU A 21 18.90 -3.24 -15.35
C LEU A 21 17.74 -4.23 -15.12
N PRO A 22 17.59 -4.75 -13.90
CA PRO A 22 16.46 -5.62 -13.60
C PRO A 22 15.15 -4.85 -13.65
N MET A 23 14.04 -5.52 -13.95
CA MET A 23 12.70 -4.91 -14.07
C MET A 23 12.33 -4.08 -12.85
N ILE A 24 12.75 -4.51 -11.65
CA ILE A 24 12.51 -3.78 -10.40
C ILE A 24 13.10 -2.36 -10.42
N SER A 25 14.25 -2.17 -11.08
CA SER A 25 14.89 -0.86 -11.23
C SER A 25 14.07 0.09 -12.08
N PHE A 26 13.27 -0.42 -13.01
CA PHE A 26 12.33 0.39 -13.80
C PHE A 26 11.04 0.65 -13.05
N LEU A 27 10.53 -0.34 -12.32
CA LEU A 27 9.30 -0.22 -11.52
C LEU A 27 9.42 0.81 -10.39
N ILE A 28 10.63 1.05 -9.88
CA ILE A 28 10.87 2.06 -8.83
C ILE A 28 11.02 3.48 -9.39
N LEU A 29 11.29 3.66 -10.70
CA LEU A 29 11.55 4.97 -11.30
C LEU A 29 10.41 5.99 -11.12
N PRO A 30 9.12 5.63 -11.28
CA PRO A 30 8.03 6.59 -11.08
C PRO A 30 8.06 7.18 -9.66
N MET A 31 8.24 6.36 -8.63
CA MET A 31 8.36 6.80 -7.24
C MET A 31 9.59 7.72 -7.05
N GLN A 32 10.72 7.37 -7.66
CA GLN A 32 11.95 8.18 -7.59
C GLN A 32 11.84 9.52 -8.33
N ARG A 33 11.20 9.55 -9.50
CA ARG A 33 11.08 10.76 -10.34
C ARG A 33 10.13 11.76 -9.71
N VAL A 34 9.00 11.25 -9.27
CA VAL A 34 7.96 12.00 -8.58
C VAL A 34 8.61 12.71 -7.39
N THR A 35 9.21 12.01 -6.44
CA THR A 35 9.84 12.63 -5.24
C THR A 35 10.97 13.65 -5.52
N ARG A 36 11.59 13.62 -6.70
CA ARG A 36 12.64 14.58 -7.10
C ARG A 36 12.11 15.90 -7.67
N LEU A 37 10.89 15.93 -8.20
CA LEU A 37 10.32 17.13 -8.84
C LEU A 37 10.27 18.36 -7.92
N PRO A 38 9.88 18.26 -6.63
CA PRO A 38 9.92 19.40 -5.71
C PRO A 38 11.34 19.95 -5.50
N LEU A 39 12.33 19.07 -5.37
CA LEU A 39 13.74 19.45 -5.17
C LEU A 39 14.31 20.18 -6.39
N LEU A 40 13.96 19.72 -7.59
CA LEU A 40 14.37 20.35 -8.84
C LEU A 40 13.69 21.71 -9.02
N MET A 41 12.39 21.82 -8.72
CA MET A 41 11.67 23.09 -8.78
C MET A 41 12.20 24.10 -7.76
N ASP A 42 12.57 23.64 -6.56
CA ASP A 42 13.22 24.49 -5.55
C ASP A 42 14.57 25.01 -6.05
N THR A 43 15.39 24.14 -6.63
CA THR A 43 16.68 24.52 -7.22
C THR A 43 16.53 25.55 -8.35
N ILE A 44 15.51 25.40 -9.20
CA ILE A 44 15.21 26.36 -10.27
C ILE A 44 14.78 27.70 -9.67
N CYS A 45 13.94 27.69 -8.63
CA CYS A 45 13.50 28.90 -7.95
C CYS A 45 14.68 29.63 -7.29
N GLN A 46 15.60 28.91 -6.65
CA GLN A 46 16.81 29.48 -6.02
C GLN A 46 17.77 30.11 -7.03
N LYS A 47 17.87 29.55 -8.24
CA LYS A 47 18.74 30.07 -9.32
C LYS A 47 18.09 31.18 -10.15
N THR A 48 16.81 31.47 -9.94
CA THR A 48 16.09 32.51 -10.67
C THR A 48 16.28 33.88 -10.01
N PRO A 49 16.60 34.97 -10.75
CA PRO A 49 16.75 36.30 -10.19
C PRO A 49 15.47 36.77 -9.49
N LYS A 50 15.60 37.18 -8.22
CA LYS A 50 14.46 37.54 -7.34
C LYS A 50 13.64 38.72 -7.85
N ASP A 51 14.25 39.61 -8.62
CA ASP A 51 13.60 40.81 -9.17
C ASP A 51 12.87 40.55 -10.50
N SER A 52 12.79 39.29 -10.95
CA SER A 52 12.12 38.94 -12.20
C SER A 52 10.69 38.44 -11.98
N ALA A 53 9.78 38.76 -12.90
CA ALA A 53 8.44 38.16 -12.94
C ALA A 53 8.49 36.61 -13.01
N LYS A 54 9.60 36.04 -13.49
CA LYS A 54 9.85 34.60 -13.53
C LYS A 54 10.03 34.00 -12.13
N TYR A 55 10.53 34.76 -11.17
CA TYR A 55 10.71 34.29 -9.79
C TYR A 55 9.37 34.08 -9.08
N GLU A 56 8.43 35.01 -9.22
CA GLU A 56 7.09 34.85 -8.65
C GLU A 56 6.34 33.68 -9.31
N ASN A 57 6.46 33.52 -10.63
CA ASN A 57 5.91 32.34 -11.33
C ASN A 57 6.53 31.02 -10.83
N CYS A 58 7.86 30.97 -10.63
CA CYS A 58 8.53 29.79 -10.08
C CYS A 58 8.09 29.47 -8.66
N LYS A 59 7.95 30.50 -7.81
CA LYS A 59 7.51 30.35 -6.42
C LYS A 59 6.08 29.83 -6.33
N GLN A 60 5.19 30.32 -7.18
CA GLN A 60 3.82 29.83 -7.26
C GLN A 60 3.76 28.39 -7.77
N ALA A 61 4.52 28.06 -8.82
CA ALA A 61 4.63 26.70 -9.32
C ALA A 61 5.18 25.73 -8.26
N LEU A 62 6.24 26.13 -7.54
CA LEU A 62 6.85 25.35 -6.47
C LEU A 62 5.85 25.09 -5.32
N LYS A 63 5.04 26.09 -4.96
CA LYS A 63 4.02 25.96 -3.92
C LYS A 63 2.94 24.95 -4.30
N GLU A 64 2.41 25.02 -5.51
CA GLU A 64 1.38 24.09 -5.98
C GLU A 64 1.94 22.67 -6.13
N VAL A 65 3.14 22.53 -6.69
CA VAL A 65 3.84 21.24 -6.76
C VAL A 65 4.01 20.66 -5.35
N SER A 66 4.62 21.40 -4.42
CA SER A 66 4.85 20.93 -3.05
C SER A 66 3.57 20.51 -2.32
N LYS A 67 2.45 21.20 -2.56
CA LYS A 67 1.15 20.84 -1.99
C LYS A 67 0.64 19.49 -2.51
N HIS A 68 0.67 19.27 -3.83
CA HIS A 68 0.26 17.99 -4.44
C HIS A 68 1.17 16.85 -3.98
N PHE A 69 2.47 17.09 -3.93
CA PHE A 69 3.46 16.13 -3.45
C PHE A 69 3.25 15.73 -2.00
N SER A 70 2.98 16.70 -1.11
CA SER A 70 2.68 16.42 0.30
C SER A 70 1.43 15.55 0.49
N GLN A 71 0.41 15.71 -0.36
CA GLN A 71 -0.80 14.86 -0.32
C GLN A 71 -0.52 13.45 -0.84
N MET A 72 0.26 13.34 -1.91
CA MET A 72 0.61 12.07 -2.51
C MET A 72 1.59 11.27 -1.62
N ASP A 73 2.58 11.89 -0.99
CA ASP A 73 3.48 11.20 -0.05
C ASP A 73 2.72 10.60 1.14
N ARG A 74 1.74 11.33 1.69
CA ARG A 74 0.85 10.80 2.74
C ARG A 74 0.04 9.61 2.23
N THR A 75 -0.48 9.70 1.00
CA THR A 75 -1.26 8.64 0.37
C THR A 75 -0.39 7.41 0.12
N LEU A 76 0.81 7.58 -0.44
CA LEU A 76 1.79 6.52 -0.69
C LEU A 76 2.23 5.86 0.61
N LEU A 77 2.63 6.63 1.63
CA LEU A 77 2.98 6.07 2.94
C LEU A 77 1.83 5.28 3.56
N SER A 78 0.59 5.75 3.38
CA SER A 78 -0.60 5.01 3.83
C SER A 78 -0.75 3.69 3.06
N ILE A 79 -0.56 3.70 1.74
CA ILE A 79 -0.66 2.51 0.88
C ILE A 79 0.45 1.51 1.25
N PHE A 80 1.70 1.94 1.36
CA PHE A 80 2.82 1.08 1.76
C PHE A 80 2.60 0.45 3.14
N LYS A 81 2.15 1.23 4.13
CA LYS A 81 1.80 0.70 5.46
C LYS A 81 0.63 -0.28 5.40
N LYS A 82 -0.35 -0.05 4.53
CA LYS A 82 -1.49 -0.96 4.32
C LYS A 82 -1.02 -2.28 3.71
N PHE A 83 -0.20 -2.24 2.65
CA PHE A 83 0.37 -3.44 2.01
C PHE A 83 1.27 -4.23 2.96
N SER A 84 2.18 -3.60 3.69
CA SER A 84 3.08 -4.29 4.63
C SER A 84 2.31 -5.00 5.75
N ASN A 85 1.23 -4.38 6.25
CA ASN A 85 0.38 -4.98 7.27
C ASN A 85 -0.42 -6.19 6.74
N LEU A 86 -0.79 -6.18 5.45
CA LEU A 86 -1.50 -7.28 4.80
C LEU A 86 -0.58 -8.47 4.54
N GLU A 87 0.65 -8.25 4.08
CA GLU A 87 1.64 -9.33 3.88
C GLU A 87 1.97 -10.05 5.19
N GLY A 88 2.17 -9.30 6.29
CA GLY A 88 2.39 -9.89 7.61
C GLY A 88 1.20 -10.73 8.10
N LEU A 89 -0.03 -10.35 7.74
CA LEU A 89 -1.25 -11.10 8.06
C LEU A 89 -1.41 -12.35 7.17
N GLN A 90 -1.11 -12.22 5.87
CA GLN A 90 -1.12 -13.29 4.87
C GLN A 90 -0.21 -14.45 5.35
N CYS A 91 1.00 -14.15 5.85
CA CYS A 91 1.93 -15.15 6.38
C CYS A 91 1.44 -15.89 7.64
N GLY A 92 0.61 -15.26 8.48
CA GLY A 92 0.08 -15.88 9.71
C GLY A 92 -1.27 -16.59 9.55
N PHE A 93 -2.08 -16.18 8.57
CA PHE A 93 -3.48 -16.61 8.41
C PHE A 93 -3.67 -17.75 7.40
N LEU A 94 -2.82 -17.84 6.37
CA LEU A 94 -3.08 -18.68 5.20
C LEU A 94 -2.63 -20.14 5.29
N ALA A 95 -2.20 -20.60 6.46
CA ALA A 95 -1.99 -22.03 6.65
C ALA A 95 -3.32 -22.83 6.66
N LEU A 96 -4.49 -22.19 6.78
CA LEU A 96 -5.73 -22.89 7.14
C LEU A 96 -6.95 -22.69 6.21
N GLN A 97 -7.04 -21.62 5.39
CA GLN A 97 -8.18 -21.40 4.48
C GLN A 97 -7.78 -20.60 3.21
N PRO A 98 -8.26 -20.95 2.00
CA PRO A 98 -7.97 -20.23 0.75
C PRO A 98 -8.84 -18.97 0.61
N PHE A 99 -8.65 -17.98 1.48
CA PHE A 99 -9.24 -16.66 1.29
C PHE A 99 -8.18 -15.69 0.77
N PRO A 100 -8.30 -15.10 -0.44
CA PRO A 100 -7.30 -14.19 -0.97
C PRO A 100 -7.33 -12.88 -0.18
N LEU A 101 -6.53 -12.80 0.90
CA LEU A 101 -6.49 -11.65 1.80
C LEU A 101 -5.90 -10.41 1.10
N VAL A 102 -4.85 -10.61 0.30
CA VAL A 102 -4.25 -9.57 -0.56
C VAL A 102 -5.15 -9.30 -1.76
N SER A 103 -5.74 -8.11 -1.78
CA SER A 103 -6.49 -7.52 -2.90
C SER A 103 -6.01 -6.08 -3.10
N SER A 104 -6.03 -5.57 -4.33
CA SER A 104 -5.55 -4.22 -4.68
C SER A 104 -6.30 -3.09 -3.98
N SER A 105 -7.54 -3.33 -3.55
CA SER A 105 -8.41 -2.36 -2.89
C SER A 105 -8.67 -2.63 -1.40
N ARG A 106 -8.07 -3.70 -0.84
CA ARG A 106 -8.33 -4.09 0.55
C ARG A 106 -7.32 -3.46 1.50
N TRP A 107 -7.76 -2.92 2.62
CA TRP A 107 -6.88 -2.49 3.71
C TRP A 107 -7.45 -2.79 5.09
N LEU A 108 -6.57 -3.14 6.02
CA LEU A 108 -6.95 -3.40 7.40
C LEU A 108 -7.33 -2.07 8.09
N VAL A 109 -8.56 -2.01 8.58
CA VAL A 109 -9.10 -0.88 9.34
C VAL A 109 -8.82 -1.06 10.83
N LYS A 110 -9.06 -2.26 11.38
CA LYS A 110 -8.87 -2.56 12.80
C LYS A 110 -8.70 -4.06 13.04
N ARG A 111 -8.05 -4.45 14.13
CA ARG A 111 -7.99 -5.84 14.61
C ARG A 111 -7.98 -5.89 16.13
N GLY A 112 -8.40 -7.00 16.72
CA GLY A 112 -8.34 -7.20 18.17
C GLY A 112 -9.15 -8.39 18.67
N GLU A 113 -9.10 -8.59 19.98
CA GLU A 113 -9.90 -9.58 20.71
C GLU A 113 -11.29 -9.00 21.04
N LEU A 114 -12.33 -9.81 20.84
CA LEU A 114 -13.71 -9.48 21.20
C LEU A 114 -14.38 -10.70 21.84
N THR A 115 -15.39 -10.44 22.65
CA THR A 115 -16.30 -11.47 23.16
C THR A 115 -17.54 -11.49 22.28
N ALA A 116 -17.67 -12.53 21.44
CA ALA A 116 -18.87 -12.79 20.67
C ALA A 116 -19.92 -13.50 21.52
N TYR A 117 -21.18 -13.06 21.40
CA TYR A 117 -22.33 -13.71 21.98
C TYR A 117 -23.03 -14.49 20.88
N VAL A 118 -22.99 -15.82 20.96
CA VAL A 118 -23.65 -16.69 19.99
C VAL A 118 -24.90 -17.26 20.64
N GLU A 119 -26.05 -17.07 20.02
CA GLU A 119 -27.29 -17.73 20.43
C GLU A 119 -27.27 -19.18 19.92
N ASP A 120 -27.21 -20.14 20.84
CA ASP A 120 -27.45 -21.54 20.48
C ASP A 120 -28.94 -21.72 20.22
N THR A 121 -29.33 -21.90 18.97
CA THR A 121 -30.70 -22.24 18.56
C THR A 121 -30.96 -23.73 18.76
N GLY A 122 -30.75 -24.20 19.99
CA GLY A 122 -31.25 -25.50 20.43
C GLY A 122 -32.74 -25.40 20.74
N LEU A 123 -33.55 -26.31 20.20
CA LEU A 123 -35.02 -26.34 20.30
C LEU A 123 -35.63 -26.24 21.72
N PHE A 124 -34.82 -26.34 22.79
CA PHE A 124 -35.31 -26.37 24.17
C PHE A 124 -34.56 -25.47 25.18
N SER A 125 -33.62 -24.62 24.78
CA SER A 125 -33.03 -23.63 25.71
C SER A 125 -32.30 -22.52 24.96
N LYS A 126 -32.79 -21.27 25.04
CA LYS A 126 -32.06 -20.08 24.57
C LYS A 126 -30.91 -19.79 25.53
N ARG A 127 -29.75 -20.44 25.34
CA ARG A 127 -28.52 -20.11 26.07
C ARG A 127 -27.64 -19.26 25.17
N THR A 128 -27.31 -18.05 25.63
CA THR A 128 -26.33 -17.18 24.98
C THR A 128 -24.93 -17.61 25.44
N SER A 129 -24.15 -18.19 24.54
CA SER A 129 -22.78 -18.61 24.83
C SER A 129 -21.79 -17.46 24.57
N LYS A 130 -20.92 -17.19 25.54
CA LYS A 130 -19.84 -16.19 25.41
C LYS A 130 -18.60 -16.88 24.82
N GLN A 131 -18.17 -16.44 23.65
CA GLN A 131 -16.97 -16.95 23.00
C GLN A 131 -15.94 -15.83 22.77
N GLN A 132 -14.70 -16.05 23.21
CA GLN A 132 -13.59 -15.17 22.83
C GLN A 132 -13.20 -15.42 21.37
N VAL A 133 -13.17 -14.35 20.57
CA VAL A 133 -12.81 -14.36 19.15
C VAL A 133 -11.81 -13.27 18.86
N TYR A 134 -11.00 -13.44 17.82
CA TYR A 134 -10.13 -12.39 17.30
C TYR A 134 -10.62 -11.97 15.92
N PHE A 135 -10.80 -10.67 15.70
CA PHE A 135 -11.33 -10.16 14.43
C PHE A 135 -10.29 -9.35 13.65
N PHE A 136 -10.46 -9.36 12.33
CA PHE A 136 -9.76 -8.49 11.39
C PHE A 136 -10.81 -7.77 10.54
N LEU A 137 -10.95 -6.47 10.76
CA LEU A 137 -11.85 -5.61 10.00
C LEU A 137 -11.08 -4.97 8.85
N PHE A 138 -11.46 -5.34 7.63
CA PHE A 138 -11.06 -4.67 6.41
C PHE A 138 -12.16 -3.69 5.96
N ASN A 139 -11.88 -2.89 4.94
CA ASN A 139 -12.84 -1.96 4.35
C ASN A 139 -14.01 -2.67 3.64
N ASP A 140 -13.82 -3.89 3.15
CA ASP A 140 -14.79 -4.66 2.38
C ASP A 140 -15.23 -5.97 3.05
N VAL A 141 -14.43 -6.48 4.01
CA VAL A 141 -14.64 -7.79 4.64
C VAL A 141 -14.33 -7.73 6.13
N LEU A 142 -15.11 -8.46 6.94
CA LEU A 142 -14.81 -8.74 8.34
C LEU A 142 -14.49 -10.22 8.49
N ILE A 143 -13.30 -10.53 9.01
CA ILE A 143 -12.87 -11.90 9.30
C ILE A 143 -12.91 -12.11 10.81
N ILE A 144 -13.60 -13.16 11.25
CA ILE A 144 -13.67 -13.57 12.65
C ILE A 144 -12.96 -14.90 12.80
N THR A 145 -12.06 -14.99 13.76
CA THR A 145 -11.28 -16.19 14.04
C THR A 145 -11.56 -16.66 15.47
N LYS A 146 -11.55 -17.99 15.65
CA LYS A 146 -11.58 -18.61 16.96
C LYS A 146 -10.14 -19.01 17.31
N LYS A 147 -9.67 -18.60 18.49
CA LYS A 147 -8.39 -19.07 19.02
C LYS A 147 -8.51 -20.58 19.24
N LYS A 148 -7.59 -21.37 18.68
CA LYS A 148 -7.46 -22.79 19.01
C LYS A 148 -7.03 -22.95 20.46
#